data_AF-A0A9X4PJ05-F1
#
_entry.id   AF-A0A9X4PJ05-F1
#
_cell.length_a   1.000
_cell.length_b   1.000
_cell.length_c   1.000
_cell.angle_alpha   90.00
_cell.angle_beta   90.00
_cell.angle_gamma   90.00
#
_symmetry.space_group_name_H-M   'P 1'
#
loop_
_entity.id
_entity.type
_entity.pdbx_description
1 polymer ?
#
loop_
_entity_poly.entity_id
_entity_poly.type
_entity_poly.pdbx_seq_one_letter_code
_entity_poly.pdbx_strand_id
1 'polypeptide(L)'
;MSTSPKIHVQRKSKSKSLPVTLEEVKSFLRVENYQDDKLISSLISVATDYAEWYTEKSLVKQTWQVSYGDYIPHRIYLNYGPVRIIMSVTATMSKNQEKRTPRYYFSDVGGYIEFFSHLNAIRVDVVYEAGYDNVPEQIKLGIMQHVSALYKNRESEVKSYLSEVKGVYSPFREPRVVL
;
A
#
# COMPACT_ATOMS: atom_id res chain seq x y z
N MET A 1 27.82 -0.43 -15.83
CA MET A 1 26.39 -0.72 -15.58
C MET A 1 25.99 0.01 -14.32
N SER A 2 24.81 0.65 -14.28
CA SER A 2 24.31 1.32 -13.07
C SER A 2 24.25 0.32 -11.92
N THR A 3 24.80 0.67 -10.76
CA THR A 3 24.78 -0.17 -9.56
C THR A 3 23.45 -0.07 -8.80
N SER A 4 22.60 0.90 -9.16
CA SER A 4 21.31 1.12 -8.52
C SER A 4 20.17 0.70 -9.45
N PRO A 5 19.20 -0.10 -8.96
CA PRO A 5 18.04 -0.50 -9.74
C PRO A 5 17.11 0.69 -10.01
N LYS A 6 16.51 0.75 -11.20
CA LYS A 6 15.35 1.61 -11.44
C LYS A 6 14.10 0.88 -10.95
N ILE A 7 13.45 1.43 -9.93
CA ILE A 7 12.27 0.81 -9.31
C ILE A 7 11.04 1.67 -9.61
N HIS A 8 9.96 1.01 -10.04
CA HIS A 8 8.66 1.63 -10.21
C HIS A 8 7.59 0.77 -9.54
N VAL A 9 6.76 1.38 -8.69
CA VAL A 9 5.65 0.71 -8.01
C VAL A 9 4.36 1.36 -8.49
N GLN A 10 3.39 0.55 -8.92
CA GLN A 10 2.09 1.02 -9.37
C GLN A 10 0.95 0.19 -8.78
N ARG A 11 -0.12 0.88 -8.36
CA ARG A 11 -1.38 0.23 -7.97
C ARG A 11 -2.11 -0.19 -9.25
N LYS A 12 -2.36 -1.49 -9.41
CA LYS A 12 -3.03 -2.07 -10.59
C LYS A 12 -4.55 -2.08 -10.44
N SER A 13 -5.04 -2.29 -9.22
CA SER A 13 -6.46 -2.20 -8.89
C SER A 13 -6.58 -1.60 -7.49
N LYS A 14 -7.51 -0.65 -7.29
CA LYS A 14 -7.85 -0.15 -5.95
C LYS A 14 -8.87 -1.11 -5.31
N SER A 15 -8.87 -1.16 -3.98
CA SER A 15 -9.87 -1.94 -3.27
C SER A 15 -11.30 -1.43 -3.51
N LYS A 16 -12.27 -2.34 -3.51
CA LYS A 16 -13.70 -2.03 -3.66
C LYS A 16 -14.39 -1.73 -2.32
N SER A 17 -13.79 -2.15 -1.22
CA SER A 17 -14.28 -1.90 0.14
C SER A 17 -13.32 -0.99 0.89
N LEU A 18 -13.85 -0.34 1.92
CA LEU A 18 -13.10 0.54 2.82
C LEU A 18 -12.87 -0.19 4.16
N PRO A 19 -11.80 0.17 4.90
CA PRO A 19 -11.46 -0.45 6.17
C PRO A 19 -12.45 -0.13 7.30
N VAL A 20 -13.24 0.94 7.14
CA VAL A 20 -14.35 1.33 8.00
C VAL A 20 -15.55 1.70 7.13
N THR A 21 -16.74 1.43 7.63
CA THR A 21 -18.02 1.75 6.99
C THR A 21 -18.46 3.18 7.27
N LEU A 22 -19.38 3.68 6.46
CA LEU A 22 -19.99 4.99 6.69
C LEU A 22 -20.69 5.06 8.06
N GLU A 23 -21.43 4.01 8.43
CA GLU A 23 -22.18 3.97 9.70
C GLU A 23 -21.26 3.92 10.92
N GLU A 24 -20.16 3.17 10.88
CA GLU A 24 -19.15 3.18 11.96
C GLU A 24 -18.60 4.59 12.18
N VAL A 25 -18.32 5.32 11.09
CA VAL A 25 -17.77 6.67 11.16
C VAL A 25 -18.83 7.68 11.59
N LYS A 26 -20.06 7.57 11.10
CA LYS A 26 -21.18 8.42 11.54
C LYS A 26 -21.45 8.26 13.03
N SER A 27 -21.45 7.03 13.52
CA SER A 27 -21.55 6.72 14.94
C SER A 27 -20.40 7.37 15.74
N PHE A 28 -19.16 7.23 15.26
CA PHE A 28 -17.99 7.87 15.89
C PHE A 28 -18.08 9.41 15.91
N LEU A 29 -18.63 10.02 14.86
CA LEU A 29 -18.81 11.47 14.75
C LEU A 29 -20.08 11.99 15.43
N ARG A 30 -20.98 11.10 15.88
CA ARG A 30 -22.34 11.44 16.37
C ARG A 30 -23.18 12.18 15.33
N VAL A 31 -23.14 11.72 14.08
CA VAL A 31 -23.91 12.26 12.95
C VAL A 31 -25.05 11.31 12.60
N GLU A 32 -26.29 11.75 12.77
CA GLU A 32 -27.48 10.90 12.55
C GLU A 32 -28.17 11.14 11.20
N ASN A 33 -27.97 12.32 10.59
CA ASN A 33 -28.60 12.66 9.31
C ASN A 33 -27.81 12.12 8.10
N TYR A 34 -28.40 12.22 6.91
CA TYR A 34 -27.83 11.73 5.65
C TYR A 34 -27.19 12.83 4.78
N GLN A 35 -27.25 14.10 5.20
CA GLN A 35 -26.80 15.23 4.38
C GLN A 35 -25.28 15.19 4.14
N ASP A 36 -24.55 14.68 5.13
CA ASP A 36 -23.09 14.61 5.09
C ASP A 36 -22.55 13.25 4.63
N ASP A 37 -23.41 12.28 4.26
CA ASP A 37 -23.00 10.92 3.90
C ASP A 37 -21.97 10.89 2.76
N LYS A 38 -22.18 11.71 1.73
CA LYS A 38 -21.26 11.82 0.58
C LYS A 38 -19.92 12.41 1.00
N LEU A 39 -19.94 13.41 1.87
CA LEU A 39 -18.73 14.04 2.38
C LEU A 39 -17.95 13.06 3.26
N ILE A 40 -18.60 12.45 4.25
CA ILE A 40 -17.98 11.47 5.15
C ILE A 40 -17.38 10.30 4.35
N SER A 41 -18.10 9.77 3.35
CA SER A 41 -17.57 8.73 2.46
C SER A 41 -16.31 9.16 1.70
N SER A 42 -16.26 10.42 1.27
CA SER A 42 -15.08 11.00 0.62
C SER A 42 -13.91 11.13 1.60
N LEU A 43 -14.18 11.57 2.84
CA LEU A 43 -13.16 11.67 3.88
C LEU A 43 -12.60 10.31 4.29
N ILE A 44 -13.44 9.27 4.38
CA ILE A 44 -12.98 7.89 4.64
C ILE A 44 -12.02 7.43 3.55
N SER A 45 -12.34 7.73 2.29
CA SER A 45 -11.48 7.39 1.16
C SER A 45 -10.12 8.09 1.23
N VAL A 46 -10.12 9.40 1.53
CA VAL A 46 -8.89 10.19 1.69
C VAL A 46 -8.06 9.70 2.87
N ALA A 47 -8.69 9.45 4.02
CA ALA A 47 -8.01 8.96 5.21
C ALA A 47 -7.40 7.57 5.00
N THR A 48 -8.11 6.70 4.26
CA THR A 48 -7.63 5.37 3.87
C THR A 48 -6.41 5.47 2.96
N ASP A 49 -6.49 6.26 1.88
CA ASP A 49 -5.36 6.43 0.94
C ASP A 49 -4.12 7.01 1.67
N TYR A 50 -4.33 7.94 2.60
CA TYR A 50 -3.24 8.49 3.41
C TYR A 50 -2.60 7.45 4.32
N ALA A 51 -3.42 6.67 5.04
CA ALA A 51 -2.95 5.62 5.92
C ALA A 51 -2.12 4.59 5.15
N GLU A 52 -2.60 4.15 3.98
CA GLU A 52 -1.88 3.22 3.10
C GLU A 52 -0.55 3.78 2.60
N TRP A 53 -0.55 5.03 2.14
CA TRP A 53 0.66 5.69 1.67
C TRP A 53 1.71 5.85 2.78
N TYR A 54 1.27 6.30 3.96
CA TYR A 54 2.18 6.59 5.05
C TYR A 54 2.76 5.32 5.69
N THR A 55 1.93 4.29 5.87
CA THR A 55 2.37 3.00 6.44
C THR A 55 3.08 2.12 5.41
N GLU A 56 2.98 2.45 4.11
CA GLU A 56 3.37 1.57 3.00
C GLU A 56 2.72 0.18 3.14
N LYS A 57 1.44 0.16 3.54
CA LYS A 57 0.62 -1.05 3.66
C LYS A 57 -0.65 -0.95 2.83
N SER A 58 -1.10 -2.07 2.29
CA SER A 58 -2.46 -2.22 1.75
C SER A 58 -3.39 -2.58 2.90
N LEU A 59 -4.40 -1.76 3.18
CA LEU A 59 -5.32 -2.04 4.28
C LEU A 59 -6.33 -3.11 3.86
N VAL A 60 -6.92 -2.91 2.69
CA VAL A 60 -7.90 -3.84 2.11
C VAL A 60 -7.33 -4.44 0.83
N LYS A 61 -7.79 -5.65 0.50
CA LYS A 61 -7.38 -6.41 -0.70
C LYS A 61 -7.35 -5.53 -1.95
N GLN A 62 -6.18 -5.43 -2.55
CA GLN A 62 -5.91 -4.67 -3.77
C GLN A 62 -4.68 -5.24 -4.50
N THR A 63 -4.48 -4.87 -5.76
CA THR A 63 -3.40 -5.41 -6.58
C THR A 63 -2.35 -4.35 -6.85
N TRP A 64 -1.08 -4.73 -6.71
CA TRP A 64 0.08 -3.91 -6.99
C TRP A 64 0.99 -4.57 -8.01
N GLN A 65 1.84 -3.74 -8.63
CA GLN A 65 2.95 -4.20 -9.43
C GLN A 65 4.20 -3.44 -9.00
N VAL A 66 5.29 -4.17 -8.77
CA VAL A 66 6.63 -3.60 -8.70
C VAL A 66 7.43 -4.01 -9.93
N SER A 67 8.12 -3.03 -10.50
CA SER A 67 8.93 -3.17 -11.69
C SER A 67 10.36 -2.76 -11.37
N TYR A 68 11.32 -3.65 -11.64
CA TYR A 68 12.75 -3.37 -11.56
C TYR A 68 13.34 -3.33 -12.97
N GLY A 69 14.20 -2.36 -13.24
CA GLY A 69 14.93 -2.23 -14.49
C GLY A 69 16.40 -1.89 -14.28
N ASP A 70 17.19 -2.07 -15.34
CA ASP A 70 18.64 -1.92 -15.40
C ASP A 70 19.42 -2.94 -14.56
N TYR A 71 19.32 -2.86 -13.24
CA TYR A 71 19.91 -3.83 -12.31
C TYR A 71 18.79 -4.60 -11.61
N ILE A 72 18.86 -5.92 -11.65
CA ILE A 72 17.88 -6.80 -11.01
C ILE A 72 18.54 -7.44 -9.79
N PRO A 73 18.16 -7.06 -8.56
CA PRO A 73 18.70 -7.67 -7.36
C PRO A 73 18.22 -9.11 -7.21
N HIS A 74 18.98 -9.92 -6.46
CA HIS A 74 18.59 -11.28 -6.11
C HIS A 74 17.26 -11.32 -5.33
N ARG A 75 17.04 -10.29 -4.50
CA ARG A 75 15.83 -10.10 -3.69
C ARG A 75 15.08 -8.84 -4.11
N ILE A 76 13.79 -8.99 -4.37
CA ILE A 76 12.86 -7.89 -4.68
C ILE A 76 11.87 -7.75 -3.54
N TYR A 77 11.96 -6.64 -2.81
CA TYR A 77 10.96 -6.26 -1.81
C TYR A 77 9.68 -5.78 -2.48
N LEU A 78 8.56 -6.19 -1.90
CA LEU A 78 7.21 -5.92 -2.37
C LEU A 78 6.59 -4.86 -1.46
N ASN A 79 6.50 -3.63 -1.96
CA ASN A 79 5.89 -2.53 -1.24
C ASN A 79 4.40 -2.78 -0.97
N TYR A 80 3.80 -2.01 -0.06
CA TYR A 80 2.35 -2.06 0.19
C TYR A 80 1.85 -3.44 0.62
N GLY A 81 2.63 -4.18 1.42
CA GLY A 81 2.18 -5.41 2.07
C GLY A 81 1.04 -5.18 3.09
N PRO A 82 0.56 -6.18 3.83
CA PRO A 82 0.98 -7.57 3.77
C PRO A 82 0.63 -8.19 2.41
N VAL A 83 1.62 -8.83 1.78
CA VAL A 83 1.42 -9.49 0.49
C VAL A 83 0.81 -10.87 0.74
N ARG A 84 -0.29 -11.16 0.07
CA ARG A 84 -1.03 -12.42 0.22
C ARG A 84 -0.65 -13.42 -0.86
N ILE A 85 -0.60 -12.96 -2.10
CA ILE A 85 -0.47 -13.82 -3.28
C ILE A 85 0.42 -13.13 -4.32
N ILE A 86 1.44 -13.84 -4.80
CA ILE A 86 2.14 -13.47 -6.03
C ILE A 86 1.30 -13.94 -7.22
N MET A 87 0.77 -12.98 -7.98
CA MET A 87 -0.07 -13.28 -9.14
C MET A 87 0.78 -13.62 -10.37
N SER A 88 1.88 -12.90 -10.58
CA SER A 88 2.82 -13.20 -11.65
C SER A 88 4.20 -12.61 -11.40
N VAL A 89 5.22 -13.28 -11.94
CA VAL A 89 6.59 -12.77 -12.02
C VAL A 89 7.05 -12.94 -13.46
N THR A 90 7.38 -11.84 -14.12
CA THR A 90 7.78 -11.82 -15.53
C THR A 90 9.14 -11.15 -15.67
N ALA A 91 10.13 -11.87 -16.18
CA ALA A 91 11.44 -11.36 -16.53
C ALA A 91 11.51 -11.12 -18.04
N THR A 92 11.89 -9.91 -18.46
CA THR A 92 12.16 -9.55 -19.85
C THR A 92 13.66 -9.61 -20.08
N MET A 93 14.11 -10.50 -20.97
CA MET A 93 15.54 -10.86 -21.10
C MET A 93 16.33 -9.88 -21.97
N SER A 94 15.74 -9.39 -23.05
CA SER A 94 16.42 -8.59 -24.06
C SER A 94 15.51 -7.52 -24.66
N LYS A 95 16.08 -6.64 -25.48
CA LYS A 95 15.31 -5.61 -26.21
C LYS A 95 14.22 -6.19 -27.13
N ASN A 96 14.35 -7.46 -27.52
CA ASN A 96 13.35 -8.17 -28.31
C ASN A 96 12.12 -8.58 -27.49
N GLN A 97 12.04 -8.16 -26.22
CA GLN A 97 10.92 -8.40 -25.31
C GLN A 97 10.62 -9.88 -25.04
N GLU A 98 11.62 -10.76 -25.16
CA GLU A 98 11.48 -12.14 -24.75
C GLU A 98 11.17 -12.21 -23.24
N LYS A 99 10.03 -12.81 -22.90
CA LYS A 99 9.52 -12.93 -21.53
C LYS A 99 9.68 -14.35 -21.00
N ARG A 100 10.10 -14.48 -19.75
CA ARG A 100 10.21 -15.75 -19.03
C ARG A 100 9.68 -15.62 -17.61
N THR A 101 9.22 -16.73 -17.05
CA THR A 101 8.87 -16.81 -15.63
C THR A 101 10.08 -17.38 -14.88
N PRO A 102 10.79 -16.58 -14.08
CA PRO A 102 11.92 -17.07 -13.30
C PRO A 102 11.43 -17.97 -12.15
N ARG A 103 12.32 -18.84 -11.65
CA ARG A 103 12.08 -19.56 -10.39
C ARG A 103 12.39 -18.63 -9.22
N TYR A 104 11.50 -18.58 -8.25
CA TYR A 104 11.63 -17.72 -7.06
C TYR A 104 11.04 -18.39 -5.82
N TYR A 105 11.52 -17.95 -4.66
CA TYR A 105 10.90 -18.17 -3.36
C TYR A 105 10.17 -16.88 -2.95
N PHE A 106 9.01 -17.00 -2.30
CA PHE A 106 8.27 -15.88 -1.74
C PHE A 106 8.29 -15.97 -0.21
N SER A 107 8.76 -14.93 0.45
CA SER A 107 8.65 -14.75 1.90
C SER A 107 7.50 -13.78 2.18
N ASP A 108 6.41 -14.31 2.73
CA ASP A 108 5.26 -13.54 3.18
C ASP A 108 5.59 -12.67 4.40
N VAL A 109 6.37 -13.20 5.35
CA VAL A 109 6.85 -12.47 6.53
C VAL A 109 7.83 -11.36 6.14
N GLY A 110 8.77 -11.65 5.24
CA GLY A 110 9.77 -10.68 4.78
C GLY A 110 9.25 -9.69 3.73
N GLY A 111 8.09 -9.96 3.14
CA GLY A 111 7.51 -9.12 2.09
C GLY A 111 8.41 -9.03 0.84
N TYR A 112 9.06 -10.13 0.44
CA TYR A 112 9.94 -10.15 -0.73
C TYR A 112 9.84 -11.44 -1.52
N ILE A 113 10.21 -11.37 -2.80
CA ILE A 113 10.62 -12.54 -3.57
C ILE A 113 12.14 -12.61 -3.68
N GLU A 114 12.66 -13.83 -3.73
CA GLU A 114 14.09 -14.10 -3.91
C GLU A 114 14.26 -15.10 -5.05
N PHE A 115 15.07 -14.74 -6.04
CA PHE A 115 15.35 -15.61 -7.18
C PHE A 115 16.26 -16.77 -6.78
N PHE A 116 16.14 -17.92 -7.42
CA PHE A 116 17.06 -19.04 -7.18
C PHE A 116 18.42 -18.84 -7.85
N SER A 117 18.50 -17.91 -8.80
CA SER A 117 19.70 -17.61 -9.57
C SER A 117 19.66 -16.16 -10.01
N HIS A 118 20.84 -15.56 -10.22
CA HIS A 118 20.96 -14.24 -10.83
C HIS A 118 20.23 -14.19 -12.18
N LEU A 119 19.41 -13.15 -12.36
CA LEU A 119 18.66 -12.95 -13.59
C LEU A 119 19.41 -11.99 -14.52
N ASN A 120 19.77 -12.47 -15.70
CA ASN A 120 20.26 -11.62 -16.80
C ASN A 120 19.07 -11.01 -17.55
N ALA A 121 18.18 -10.32 -16.84
CA ALA A 121 16.99 -9.67 -17.38
C ALA A 121 17.16 -8.15 -17.39
N ILE A 122 16.62 -7.48 -18.41
CA ILE A 122 16.61 -6.02 -18.49
C ILE A 122 15.49 -5.40 -17.63
N ARG A 123 14.44 -6.17 -17.36
CA ARG A 123 13.28 -5.76 -16.57
C ARG A 123 12.62 -6.95 -15.90
N VAL A 124 12.20 -6.79 -14.65
CA VAL A 124 11.34 -7.75 -13.95
C VAL A 124 10.08 -7.03 -13.47
N ASP A 125 8.93 -7.61 -13.76
CA ASP A 125 7.62 -7.19 -13.26
C ASP A 125 7.06 -8.24 -12.32
N VAL A 126 6.71 -7.84 -11.11
CA VAL A 126 6.04 -8.69 -10.11
C VAL A 126 4.67 -8.10 -9.85
N VAL A 127 3.61 -8.83 -10.16
CA VAL A 127 2.22 -8.47 -9.85
C VAL A 127 1.77 -9.30 -8.66
N TYR A 128 1.21 -8.64 -7.65
CA TYR A 128 0.84 -9.28 -6.40
C TYR A 128 -0.43 -8.67 -5.80
N GLU A 129 -1.13 -9.48 -5.03
CA GLU A 129 -2.24 -9.07 -4.21
C GLU A 129 -1.76 -8.81 -2.78
N ALA A 130 -2.14 -7.67 -2.23
CA ALA A 130 -1.84 -7.29 -0.86
C ALA A 130 -3.08 -6.76 -0.14
N GLY A 131 -3.07 -6.84 1.18
CA GLY A 131 -4.19 -6.46 2.04
C GLY A 131 -4.23 -7.32 3.30
N TYR A 132 -4.74 -6.76 4.40
CA TYR A 132 -4.99 -7.55 5.60
C TYR A 132 -6.17 -8.49 5.38
N ASP A 133 -6.15 -9.66 6.02
CA ASP A 133 -7.36 -10.48 6.18
C ASP A 133 -8.35 -9.77 7.11
N ASN A 134 -7.83 -9.21 8.21
CA ASN A 134 -8.55 -8.36 9.14
C ASN A 134 -7.73 -7.10 9.40
N VAL A 135 -8.26 -5.93 9.03
CA VAL A 135 -7.59 -4.65 9.27
C VAL A 135 -7.44 -4.45 10.78
N PRO A 136 -6.21 -4.18 11.29
CA PRO A 136 -5.99 -3.94 12.71
C PRO A 136 -6.92 -2.84 13.25
N GLU A 137 -7.55 -3.10 14.40
CA GLU A 137 -8.52 -2.18 15.01
C GLU A 137 -7.93 -0.80 15.31
N GLN A 138 -6.64 -0.74 15.64
CA GLN A 138 -5.93 0.52 15.86
C GLN A 138 -5.81 1.35 14.58
N ILE A 139 -5.65 0.70 13.41
CA ILE A 139 -5.64 1.40 12.12
C ILE A 139 -7.04 1.91 11.79
N LYS A 140 -8.09 1.10 12.02
CA LYS A 140 -9.48 1.53 11.86
C LYS A 140 -9.79 2.74 12.73
N LEU A 141 -9.41 2.70 14.00
CA LEU A 141 -9.53 3.83 14.92
C LEU A 141 -8.77 5.06 14.41
N GLY A 142 -7.55 4.88 13.91
CA GLY A 142 -6.78 5.97 13.33
C GLY A 142 -7.43 6.61 12.11
N ILE A 143 -8.08 5.81 11.26
CA ILE A 143 -8.89 6.32 10.15
C ILE A 143 -10.09 7.11 10.67
N MET A 144 -10.81 6.62 11.67
CA MET A 144 -11.93 7.36 12.28
C MET A 144 -11.48 8.69 12.90
N GLN A 145 -10.33 8.72 13.58
CA GLN A 145 -9.72 9.93 14.13
C GLN A 145 -9.30 10.91 13.03
N HIS A 146 -8.68 10.42 11.95
CA HIS A 146 -8.30 11.22 10.80
C HIS A 146 -9.53 11.83 10.11
N VAL A 147 -10.59 11.03 9.89
CA VAL A 147 -11.86 11.54 9.35
C VAL A 147 -12.46 12.59 10.27
N SER A 148 -12.43 12.38 11.59
CA SER A 148 -12.90 13.37 12.57
C SER A 148 -12.14 14.69 12.49
N ALA A 149 -10.82 14.64 12.33
CA ALA A 149 -9.99 15.83 12.14
C ALA A 149 -10.36 16.57 10.85
N LEU A 150 -10.50 15.86 9.73
CA LEU A 150 -10.89 16.46 8.44
C LEU A 150 -12.30 17.04 8.49
N TYR A 151 -13.24 16.34 9.13
CA TYR A 151 -14.64 16.74 9.22
C TYR A 151 -14.86 17.96 10.10
N LYS A 152 -14.10 18.11 11.19
CA LYS A 152 -14.16 19.28 12.09
C LYS A 152 -13.47 20.51 11.53
N ASN A 153 -12.38 20.31 10.78
CA ASN A 153 -11.51 21.38 10.29
C ASN A 153 -11.70 21.68 8.79
N ARG A 154 -12.94 21.61 8.29
CA ARG A 154 -13.25 21.80 6.85
C ARG A 154 -12.75 23.13 6.29
N GLU A 155 -12.67 24.15 7.13
CA GLU A 155 -12.32 25.53 6.77
C GLU A 155 -10.91 25.94 7.23
N SER A 156 -10.17 25.03 7.85
CA SER A 156 -8.86 25.33 8.45
C SER A 156 -7.69 24.93 7.55
N GLU A 157 -6.52 25.53 7.76
CA GLU A 157 -5.32 25.20 6.99
C GLU A 157 -4.91 23.72 7.14
N VAL A 158 -4.80 23.02 6.01
CA VAL A 158 -4.56 21.57 5.91
C VAL A 158 -3.30 21.09 6.65
N LYS A 159 -2.28 21.94 6.83
CA LYS A 159 -0.97 21.53 7.37
C LYS A 159 -0.98 21.18 8.86
N SER A 160 -1.89 21.75 9.67
CA SER A 160 -1.80 21.68 11.13
C SER A 160 -2.13 20.29 11.70
N TYR A 161 -3.16 19.62 11.20
CA TYR A 161 -3.64 18.33 11.74
C TYR A 161 -2.96 17.10 11.12
N LEU A 162 -2.29 17.24 9.96
CA LEU A 162 -1.61 16.11 9.31
C LEU A 162 -0.42 15.59 10.13
N SER A 163 0.19 16.41 10.98
CA SER A 163 1.28 15.98 11.89
C SER A 163 0.77 15.04 12.98
N GLU A 164 -0.38 15.35 13.60
CA GLU A 164 -1.02 14.52 14.62
C GLU A 164 -1.47 13.18 14.03
N VAL A 165 -2.07 13.22 12.84
CA VAL A 165 -2.51 12.02 12.11
C VAL A 165 -1.34 11.08 11.77
N LYS A 166 -0.16 11.62 11.40
CA LYS A 166 1.05 10.79 11.20
C LYS A 166 1.43 10.01 12.45
N GLY A 167 1.31 10.63 13.62
CA GLY A 167 1.62 9.99 14.90
C GLY A 167 0.79 8.72 15.13
N VAL A 168 -0.49 8.75 14.75
CA VAL A 168 -1.40 7.61 14.88
C VAL A 168 -0.96 6.42 14.01
N TYR A 169 -0.45 6.68 12.80
CA TYR A 169 -0.04 5.62 11.88
C TYR A 169 1.43 5.18 12.03
N SER A 170 2.26 5.96 12.72
CA SER A 170 3.71 5.72 12.88
C SER A 170 4.05 4.30 13.37
N PRO A 171 3.35 3.74 14.38
CA PRO A 171 3.64 2.39 14.86
C PRO A 171 3.43 1.27 13.83
N PHE A 172 2.64 1.51 12.78
CA PHE A 172 2.33 0.51 11.75
C PHE A 172 3.25 0.60 10.53
N ARG A 173 4.14 1.60 10.51
CA ARG A 173 5.17 1.72 9.49
C ARG A 173 6.33 0.82 9.88
N GLU A 174 6.74 -0.07 8.97
CA GLU A 174 7.91 -0.91 9.23
C GLU A 174 9.15 -0.05 9.39
N PRO A 175 9.92 -0.22 10.48
CA PRO A 175 11.23 0.40 10.59
C PRO A 175 12.11 -0.21 9.49
N ARG A 176 12.51 0.62 8.53
CA ARG A 176 13.57 0.23 7.59
C ARG A 176 14.86 0.15 8.40
N VAL A 177 15.25 -1.05 8.79
CA VAL A 177 16.60 -1.28 9.34
C VAL A 177 17.56 -1.00 8.19
N VAL A 178 18.17 0.18 8.20
CA VAL A 178 19.29 0.49 7.31
C VAL A 178 20.48 -0.27 7.89
N LEU A 179 20.74 -1.45 7.34
CA LEU A 179 21.97 -2.20 7.60
C LEU A 179 23.11 -1.62 6.77
#